data_AF-A0A2P5FUU7-F1
#
_entry.id   AF-A0A2P5FUU7-F1
#
_cell.length_a   1.000
_cell.length_b   1.000
_cell.length_c   1.000
_cell.angle_alpha   90.00
_cell.angle_beta   90.00
_cell.angle_gamma   90.00
#
_symmetry.space_group_name_H-M   'P 1'
#
loop_
_entity.id
_entity.type
_entity.pdbx_description
1 polymer ?
#
loop_
_entity_poly.entity_id
_entity_poly.type
_entity_poly.pdbx_seq_one_letter_code
_entity_poly.pdbx_strand_id
1 'polypeptide(L)'
;MLLRVHRRSGFGSLLAPTTATLKPNQYFGSLKLKKEFGPILGISGFGALDFWENMVYHSSFVDDDGVTKACGCPLLPLKSHIKGPAPDLDQDRTDIVDEAITFFRANVFFRNFDIKSSADKLLIYLTFYINVALKRLEGCRTLAEGTKAIINLGLEKVPVPGESGFPFPGLFPLPQSQKEAELLRNYLKQIREETSGRLLSVAYRPNGTPNKWWLAFAKRKFMNIIVP
;
A
#
# COMPACT_ATOMS: atom_id res chain seq x y z
N MET A 1 63.53 19.13 -31.59
CA MET A 1 63.45 17.66 -31.62
C MET A 1 62.07 17.29 -32.16
N LEU A 2 62.00 17.10 -33.48
CA LEU A 2 60.80 16.82 -34.26
C LEU A 2 60.80 15.33 -34.69
N LEU A 3 59.64 14.69 -34.54
CA LEU A 3 59.02 13.62 -35.36
C LEU A 3 59.86 12.52 -36.06
N ARG A 4 59.55 11.25 -35.76
CA ARG A 4 59.45 10.07 -36.68
C ARG A 4 58.74 8.93 -35.91
N VAL A 5 57.51 8.49 -36.21
CA VAL A 5 57.02 7.63 -37.33
C VAL A 5 57.46 6.15 -37.22
N HIS A 6 56.54 5.21 -36.90
CA HIS A 6 56.00 4.15 -37.80
C HIS A 6 55.16 3.03 -37.11
N ARG A 7 53.94 2.82 -37.66
CA ARG A 7 53.26 1.57 -38.12
C ARG A 7 52.78 0.43 -37.19
N ARG A 8 51.44 0.21 -37.30
CA ARG A 8 50.63 -1.01 -37.62
C ARG A 8 50.65 -2.25 -36.70
N SER A 9 49.44 -2.60 -36.21
CA SER A 9 48.66 -3.85 -36.43
C SER A 9 47.67 -3.98 -35.26
N GLY A 10 46.34 -3.88 -35.39
CA GLY A 10 45.47 -4.73 -36.18
C GLY A 10 44.92 -5.86 -35.30
N PHE A 11 43.74 -5.69 -34.68
CA PHE A 11 42.82 -6.78 -34.32
C PHE A 11 41.42 -6.17 -34.10
N GLY A 12 40.44 -6.67 -34.86
CA GLY A 12 39.08 -6.17 -34.85
C GLY A 12 38.26 -6.68 -33.68
N SER A 13 37.23 -5.91 -33.32
CA SER A 13 36.09 -6.41 -32.58
C SER A 13 34.86 -5.57 -32.93
N LEU A 14 34.00 -6.19 -33.74
CA LEU A 14 32.55 -6.21 -33.68
C LEU A 14 31.82 -4.94 -33.18
N LEU A 15 31.08 -4.35 -34.12
CA LEU A 15 29.97 -3.41 -33.97
C LEU A 15 29.20 -3.55 -32.65
N ALA A 16 29.18 -2.48 -31.85
CA ALA A 16 28.26 -2.31 -30.75
C ALA A 16 26.86 -1.93 -31.28
N PRO A 17 25.77 -2.59 -30.85
CA PRO A 17 24.43 -2.12 -31.13
C PRO A 17 24.05 -1.00 -30.16
N THR A 18 23.78 0.17 -30.75
CA THR A 18 22.76 1.17 -30.42
C THR A 18 22.23 1.20 -28.98
N THR A 19 22.55 2.30 -28.29
CA THR A 19 22.01 2.73 -27.00
C THR A 19 20.48 2.89 -27.06
N ALA A 20 19.75 1.99 -26.40
CA ALA A 20 18.35 2.21 -26.05
C ALA A 20 18.29 3.01 -24.73
N THR A 21 17.90 4.28 -24.83
CA THR A 21 17.60 5.16 -23.69
C THR A 21 16.39 4.64 -22.90
N LEU A 22 16.61 4.15 -21.67
CA LEU A 22 15.55 3.85 -20.70
C LEU A 22 15.44 4.97 -19.65
N LYS A 23 14.21 5.42 -19.41
CA LYS A 23 13.86 6.59 -18.58
C LYS A 23 14.15 6.38 -17.08
N PRO A 24 14.51 7.43 -16.30
CA PRO A 24 15.18 7.27 -15.00
C PRO A 24 14.30 6.96 -13.78
N ASN A 25 12.97 6.81 -13.91
CA ASN A 25 12.08 7.06 -12.76
C ASN A 25 11.35 5.86 -12.13
N GLN A 26 11.82 4.63 -12.37
CA GLN A 26 11.17 3.41 -11.82
C GLN A 26 12.04 2.61 -10.84
N TYR A 27 13.36 2.84 -10.81
CA TYR A 27 14.30 2.06 -9.97
C TYR A 27 14.79 2.80 -8.71
N PHE A 28 14.45 4.09 -8.56
CA PHE A 28 15.00 4.93 -7.49
C PHE A 28 14.47 4.63 -6.07
N GLY A 29 13.31 3.99 -5.92
CA GLY A 29 12.76 3.64 -4.60
C GLY A 29 13.50 2.48 -3.93
N SER A 30 13.64 1.38 -4.66
CA SER A 30 14.29 0.16 -4.16
C SER A 30 15.82 0.35 -3.98
N LEU A 31 16.48 1.09 -4.88
CA LEU A 31 17.92 1.37 -4.72
C LEU A 31 18.24 2.32 -3.55
N LYS A 32 17.36 3.26 -3.21
CA LYS A 32 17.60 4.20 -2.10
C LYS A 32 17.47 3.50 -0.74
N LEU A 33 16.49 2.60 -0.61
CA LEU A 33 16.36 1.71 0.54
C LEU A 33 17.56 0.73 0.65
N LYS A 34 18.03 0.17 -0.48
CA LYS A 34 19.25 -0.67 -0.54
C LYS A 34 20.50 0.07 -0.02
N LYS A 35 20.68 1.35 -0.38
CA LYS A 35 21.84 2.16 0.04
C LYS A 35 21.76 2.64 1.50
N GLU A 36 20.58 2.97 2.00
CA GLU A 36 20.42 3.49 3.37
C GLU A 36 20.42 2.39 4.44
N PHE A 37 19.93 1.17 4.13
CA PHE A 37 19.77 0.10 5.13
C PHE A 37 20.66 -1.13 4.94
N GLY A 38 21.26 -1.33 3.75
CA GLY A 38 22.16 -2.46 3.47
C GLY A 38 23.37 -2.58 4.41
N PRO A 39 24.07 -1.47 4.74
CA PRO A 39 25.22 -1.52 5.65
C PRO A 39 24.86 -1.81 7.11
N ILE A 40 23.60 -1.57 7.52
CA ILE A 40 23.15 -1.69 8.92
C ILE A 40 22.94 -3.15 9.32
N LEU A 41 22.71 -4.05 8.36
CA LEU A 41 22.32 -5.44 8.61
C LEU A 41 23.42 -6.47 8.28
N GLY A 42 24.59 -6.05 7.81
CA GLY A 42 25.76 -6.93 7.64
C GLY A 42 25.59 -8.09 6.65
N ILE A 43 24.76 -7.93 5.61
CA ILE A 43 24.43 -9.03 4.69
C ILE A 43 25.28 -8.93 3.40
N SER A 44 26.22 -9.86 3.21
CA SER A 44 27.03 -10.01 2.00
C SER A 44 26.69 -11.33 1.29
N GLY A 45 25.93 -11.28 0.18
CA GLY A 45 25.72 -12.48 -0.65
C GLY A 45 24.69 -12.31 -1.77
N PHE A 46 24.98 -12.89 -2.93
CA PHE A 46 24.16 -12.83 -4.17
C PHE A 46 22.77 -13.51 -4.04
N GLY A 47 22.52 -14.29 -2.97
CA GLY A 47 21.20 -14.83 -2.62
C GLY A 47 20.27 -13.84 -1.87
N ALA A 48 20.76 -12.65 -1.51
CA ALA A 48 19.96 -11.61 -0.87
C ALA A 48 19.08 -10.81 -1.86
N LEU A 49 19.32 -10.95 -3.17
CA LEU A 49 18.55 -10.28 -4.21
C LEU A 49 17.13 -10.86 -4.34
N ASP A 50 16.99 -12.20 -4.31
CA ASP A 50 15.67 -12.86 -4.33
C ASP A 50 14.91 -12.73 -3.00
N PHE A 51 15.63 -12.55 -1.89
CA PHE A 51 15.04 -12.43 -0.55
C PHE A 51 14.44 -11.03 -0.28
N TRP A 52 14.97 -9.98 -0.92
CA TRP A 52 14.47 -8.61 -0.78
C TRP A 52 13.51 -8.16 -1.89
N GLU A 53 13.45 -8.88 -3.02
CA GLU A 53 12.52 -8.57 -4.13
C GLU A 53 11.10 -9.14 -3.95
N ASN A 54 10.88 -10.00 -2.94
CA ASN A 54 9.61 -10.74 -2.76
C ASN A 54 8.88 -10.52 -1.42
N MET A 55 9.32 -9.60 -0.55
CA MET A 55 8.64 -9.40 0.74
C MET A 55 7.44 -8.46 0.62
N VAL A 56 6.32 -8.99 0.15
CA VAL A 56 5.00 -8.45 0.48
C VAL A 56 4.76 -8.74 1.97
N TYR A 57 4.33 -7.71 2.72
CA TYR A 57 3.94 -7.91 4.11
C TYR A 57 2.50 -8.41 4.16
N HIS A 58 2.33 -9.61 4.69
CA HIS A 58 1.04 -10.23 4.95
C HIS A 58 0.53 -9.86 6.34
N SER A 59 -0.77 -9.97 6.55
CA SER A 59 -1.35 -9.77 7.86
C SER A 59 -0.90 -10.87 8.82
N SER A 60 -0.60 -10.52 10.07
CA SER A 60 -0.29 -11.50 11.12
C SER A 60 -1.56 -12.08 11.77
N PHE A 61 -2.72 -11.49 11.51
CA PHE A 61 -3.99 -11.97 12.03
C PHE A 61 -4.38 -13.29 11.39
N VAL A 62 -4.59 -14.29 12.24
CA VAL A 62 -5.02 -15.62 11.84
C VAL A 62 -6.55 -15.63 11.71
N ASP A 63 -7.00 -16.17 10.59
CA ASP A 63 -8.41 -16.38 10.29
C ASP A 63 -8.88 -17.70 10.91
N ASP A 64 -9.08 -17.71 12.23
CA ASP A 64 -9.60 -18.89 12.94
C ASP A 64 -11.05 -19.17 12.54
N ASP A 65 -11.50 -20.42 12.63
CA ASP A 65 -12.85 -20.88 12.25
C ASP A 65 -14.00 -20.14 12.97
N GLY A 66 -13.70 -19.43 14.06
CA GLY A 66 -14.66 -18.63 14.82
C GLY A 66 -14.89 -17.20 14.29
N VAL A 67 -14.11 -16.72 13.33
CA VAL A 67 -14.23 -15.34 12.82
C VAL A 67 -15.37 -15.26 11.80
N THR A 68 -16.34 -14.38 12.06
CA THR A 68 -17.42 -14.07 11.10
C THR A 68 -16.84 -13.53 9.80
N LYS A 69 -17.30 -14.05 8.66
CA LYS A 69 -16.87 -13.59 7.33
C LYS A 69 -18.07 -13.06 6.54
N ALA A 70 -17.83 -12.02 5.75
CA ALA A 70 -18.77 -11.51 4.76
C ALA A 70 -18.06 -11.36 3.42
N CYS A 71 -18.57 -11.99 2.37
CA CYS A 71 -17.93 -12.07 1.05
C CYS A 71 -16.48 -12.55 1.14
N GLY A 72 -16.19 -13.51 2.03
CA GLY A 72 -14.84 -14.01 2.29
C GLY A 72 -13.87 -13.00 2.92
N CYS A 73 -14.34 -11.83 3.36
CA CYS A 73 -13.60 -10.88 4.19
C CYS A 73 -13.83 -11.20 5.67
N PRO A 74 -12.80 -11.32 6.51
CA PRO A 74 -12.96 -11.53 7.94
C PRO A 74 -13.39 -10.22 8.61
N LEU A 75 -14.36 -10.31 9.52
CA LEU A 75 -14.76 -9.20 10.39
C LEU A 75 -13.85 -9.21 11.63
N LEU A 76 -12.60 -8.77 11.44
CA LEU A 76 -11.62 -8.70 12.51
C LEU A 76 -12.01 -7.62 13.55
N PRO A 77 -11.74 -7.86 14.85
CA PRO A 77 -11.95 -6.88 15.90
C PRO A 77 -11.17 -5.58 15.67
N LEU A 78 -11.74 -4.45 16.06
CA LEU A 78 -11.13 -3.13 15.91
C LEU A 78 -11.14 -2.38 17.24
N LYS A 79 -10.06 -1.66 17.55
CA LYS A 79 -10.06 -0.70 18.66
C LYS A 79 -10.65 0.63 18.18
N SER A 80 -11.97 0.67 18.03
CA SER A 80 -12.69 1.81 17.47
C SER A 80 -13.77 2.32 18.41
N HIS A 81 -14.05 3.61 18.36
CA HIS A 81 -15.24 4.21 18.99
C HIS A 81 -16.40 4.38 18.00
N ILE A 82 -16.20 3.95 16.74
CA ILE A 82 -17.14 4.12 15.64
C ILE A 82 -18.12 2.97 15.66
N LYS A 83 -19.41 3.27 15.56
CA LYS A 83 -20.46 2.24 15.52
C LYS A 83 -20.34 1.40 14.25
N GLY A 84 -20.39 0.08 14.40
CA GLY A 84 -20.44 -0.84 13.28
C GLY A 84 -20.39 -2.31 13.73
N PRO A 85 -20.30 -3.24 12.78
CA PRO A 85 -20.38 -4.68 13.05
C PRO A 85 -19.05 -5.30 13.48
N ALA A 86 -17.94 -4.55 13.51
CA ALA A 86 -16.67 -5.07 14.01
C ALA A 86 -16.78 -5.40 15.51
N PRO A 87 -16.26 -6.56 15.97
CA PRO A 87 -16.12 -6.82 17.38
C PRO A 87 -15.21 -5.79 18.06
N ASP A 88 -15.46 -5.50 19.34
CA ASP A 88 -14.64 -4.60 20.11
C ASP A 88 -13.27 -5.23 20.42
N LEU A 89 -12.22 -4.41 20.35
CA LEU A 89 -10.86 -4.77 20.76
C LEU A 89 -10.35 -3.76 21.79
N ASP A 90 -9.61 -4.24 22.79
CA ASP A 90 -8.94 -3.38 23.77
C ASP A 90 -7.99 -2.39 23.09
N GLN A 91 -7.98 -1.14 23.58
CA GLN A 91 -7.19 -0.05 23.00
C GLN A 91 -5.66 -0.30 22.99
N ASP A 92 -5.18 -1.13 23.91
CA ASP A 92 -3.76 -1.48 24.03
C ASP A 92 -3.30 -2.54 23.02
N ARG A 93 -4.23 -3.18 22.31
CA ARG A 93 -3.91 -4.21 21.32
C ARG A 93 -3.73 -3.60 19.93
N THR A 94 -2.94 -4.28 19.11
CA THR A 94 -2.79 -3.96 17.69
C THR A 94 -3.97 -4.53 16.92
N ASP A 95 -4.53 -3.76 15.99
CA ASP A 95 -5.56 -4.23 15.05
C ASP A 95 -5.05 -4.18 13.59
N ILE A 96 -5.91 -4.63 12.67
CA ILE A 96 -5.59 -4.68 11.24
C ILE A 96 -5.35 -3.30 10.61
N VAL A 97 -5.90 -2.22 11.20
CA VAL A 97 -5.68 -0.85 10.72
C VAL A 97 -4.26 -0.41 11.03
N ASP A 98 -3.76 -0.74 12.22
CA ASP A 98 -2.37 -0.47 12.61
C ASP A 98 -1.38 -1.23 11.71
N GLU A 99 -1.65 -2.51 11.43
CA GLU A 99 -0.86 -3.31 10.47
C GLU A 99 -0.86 -2.66 9.08
N ALA A 100 -2.03 -2.27 8.58
CA ALA A 100 -2.15 -1.67 7.25
C ALA A 100 -1.37 -0.36 7.13
N ILE A 101 -1.45 0.53 8.14
CA ILE A 101 -0.67 1.77 8.16
C ILE A 101 0.84 1.45 8.25
N THR A 102 1.23 0.49 9.08
CA THR A 102 2.63 0.09 9.25
C THR A 102 3.22 -0.48 7.97
N PHE A 103 2.50 -1.37 7.29
CA PHE A 103 2.95 -2.05 6.07
C PHE A 103 2.73 -1.24 4.79
N PHE A 104 1.91 -0.18 4.82
CA PHE A 104 1.52 0.59 3.63
C PHE A 104 2.71 1.01 2.76
N ARG A 105 3.75 1.61 3.36
CA ARG A 105 4.88 2.16 2.60
C ARG A 105 5.65 1.10 1.82
N ALA A 106 5.64 -0.15 2.27
CA ALA A 106 6.21 -1.27 1.54
C ALA A 106 5.19 -1.84 0.53
N ASN A 107 3.98 -2.15 1.00
CA ASN A 107 2.95 -2.84 0.21
C ASN A 107 2.46 -2.03 -1.00
N VAL A 108 2.46 -0.70 -0.93
CA VAL A 108 2.00 0.19 -2.02
C VAL A 108 2.84 0.06 -3.31
N PHE A 109 4.05 -0.49 -3.25
CA PHE A 109 4.91 -0.69 -4.42
C PHE A 109 4.57 -1.93 -5.23
N PHE A 110 3.84 -2.89 -4.63
CA PHE A 110 3.60 -4.17 -5.26
C PHE A 110 2.36 -4.11 -6.17
N ARG A 111 2.49 -4.76 -7.33
CA ARG A 111 1.41 -4.91 -8.30
C ARG A 111 0.65 -6.21 -8.13
N ASN A 112 1.35 -7.23 -7.67
CA ASN A 112 0.83 -8.56 -7.39
C ASN A 112 0.93 -8.77 -5.88
N PHE A 113 -0.14 -9.26 -5.28
CA PHE A 113 -0.21 -9.60 -3.87
C PHE A 113 -0.68 -11.04 -3.79
N ASP A 114 0.18 -11.95 -3.35
CA ASP A 114 -0.20 -13.34 -3.12
C ASP A 114 -1.07 -13.41 -1.85
N ILE A 115 -2.22 -14.08 -1.91
CA ILE A 115 -3.19 -14.06 -0.80
C ILE A 115 -2.99 -15.32 0.01
N LYS A 116 -2.46 -15.20 1.23
CA LYS A 116 -2.20 -16.35 2.11
C LYS A 116 -3.31 -16.59 3.12
N SER A 117 -4.04 -15.54 3.48
CA SER A 117 -5.16 -15.60 4.43
C SER A 117 -6.33 -14.72 4.00
N SER A 118 -7.48 -14.85 4.65
CA SER A 118 -8.57 -13.90 4.43
C SER A 118 -8.26 -12.50 5.00
N ALA A 119 -7.42 -12.41 6.04
CA ALA A 119 -6.94 -11.15 6.59
C ALA A 119 -6.10 -10.37 5.58
N ASP A 120 -5.35 -11.04 4.69
CA ASP A 120 -4.65 -10.39 3.59
C ASP A 120 -5.60 -9.66 2.64
N LYS A 121 -6.82 -10.17 2.42
CA LYS A 121 -7.82 -9.47 1.59
C LYS A 121 -8.21 -8.13 2.21
N LEU A 122 -8.37 -8.10 3.54
CA LEU A 122 -8.64 -6.87 4.27
C LEU A 122 -7.43 -5.93 4.27
N LEU A 123 -6.22 -6.46 4.39
CA LEU A 123 -4.98 -5.69 4.29
C LEU A 123 -4.80 -5.04 2.89
N ILE A 124 -5.12 -5.77 1.82
CA ILE A 124 -5.15 -5.26 0.44
C ILE A 124 -6.19 -4.13 0.33
N TYR A 125 -7.39 -4.33 0.86
CA TYR A 125 -8.44 -3.31 0.87
C TYR A 125 -7.99 -2.03 1.59
N LEU A 126 -7.40 -2.16 2.78
CA LEU A 126 -6.92 -1.02 3.56
C LEU A 126 -5.74 -0.32 2.89
N THR A 127 -4.80 -1.07 2.29
CA THR A 127 -3.68 -0.50 1.53
C THR A 127 -4.18 0.35 0.36
N PHE A 128 -5.18 -0.14 -0.37
CA PHE A 128 -5.87 0.64 -1.39
C PHE A 128 -6.55 1.88 -0.79
N TYR A 129 -7.32 1.73 0.30
CA TYR A 129 -8.03 2.85 0.90
C TYR A 129 -7.07 3.95 1.39
N ILE A 130 -5.95 3.58 2.01
CA ILE A 130 -4.89 4.52 2.40
C ILE A 130 -4.36 5.26 1.16
N ASN A 131 -4.18 4.58 0.03
CA ASN A 131 -3.76 5.22 -1.21
C ASN A 131 -4.80 6.25 -1.70
N VAL A 132 -6.10 5.94 -1.65
CA VAL A 132 -7.20 6.89 -1.94
C VAL A 132 -7.20 8.07 -0.98
N ALA A 133 -7.05 7.81 0.32
CA ALA A 133 -7.05 8.84 1.34
C ALA A 133 -5.86 9.79 1.20
N LEU A 134 -4.65 9.28 0.94
CA LEU A 134 -3.48 10.11 0.65
C LEU A 134 -3.66 10.93 -0.63
N LYS A 135 -4.35 10.38 -1.65
CA LYS A 135 -4.70 11.12 -2.86
C LYS A 135 -5.63 12.28 -2.57
N ARG A 136 -6.64 12.07 -1.71
CA ARG A 136 -7.56 13.11 -1.24
C ARG A 136 -6.83 14.20 -0.44
N LEU A 137 -5.82 13.84 0.34
CA LEU A 137 -5.01 14.76 1.14
C LEU A 137 -3.93 15.52 0.35
N GLU A 138 -3.59 15.11 -0.87
CA GLU A 138 -2.48 15.69 -1.66
C GLU A 138 -2.59 17.22 -1.82
N GLY A 139 -3.82 17.76 -1.89
CA GLY A 139 -4.09 19.19 -2.03
C GLY A 139 -4.30 19.96 -0.72
N CYS A 140 -4.43 19.27 0.41
CA CYS A 140 -4.81 19.89 1.70
C CYS A 140 -3.57 20.44 2.41
N ARG A 141 -3.48 21.77 2.55
CA ARG A 141 -2.28 22.43 3.10
C ARG A 141 -2.28 22.54 4.62
N THR A 142 -3.45 22.40 5.23
CA THR A 142 -3.62 22.47 6.69
C THR A 142 -4.24 21.20 7.23
N LEU A 143 -3.99 20.91 8.51
CA LEU A 143 -4.65 19.80 9.22
C LEU A 143 -6.18 19.93 9.17
N ALA A 144 -6.73 21.14 9.36
CA ALA A 144 -8.18 21.35 9.33
C ALA A 144 -8.81 20.99 7.97
N GLU A 145 -8.18 21.40 6.87
CA GLU A 145 -8.60 21.01 5.51
C GLU A 145 -8.50 19.49 5.32
N GLY A 146 -7.39 18.89 5.74
CA GLY A 146 -7.16 17.44 5.64
C GLY A 146 -8.19 16.64 6.43
N THR A 147 -8.47 17.05 7.67
CA THR A 147 -9.48 16.43 8.54
C THR A 147 -10.86 16.46 7.89
N LYS A 148 -11.29 17.61 7.37
CA LYS A 148 -12.57 17.71 6.66
C LYS A 148 -12.60 16.80 5.42
N ALA A 149 -11.52 16.78 4.64
CA ALA A 149 -11.45 16.02 3.40
C ALA A 149 -11.50 14.49 3.65
N ILE A 150 -10.83 14.01 4.69
CA ILE A 150 -10.76 12.58 5.02
C ILE A 150 -12.03 12.08 5.73
N ILE A 151 -12.64 12.91 6.60
CA ILE A 151 -13.94 12.58 7.21
C ILE A 151 -14.99 12.42 6.13
N ASN A 152 -15.05 13.36 5.18
CA ASN A 152 -15.97 13.25 4.05
C ASN A 152 -15.73 11.96 3.24
N LEU A 153 -14.47 11.58 3.00
CA LEU A 153 -14.12 10.34 2.31
C LEU A 153 -14.55 9.09 3.09
N GLY A 154 -14.42 9.07 4.42
CA GLY A 154 -14.88 7.95 5.26
C GLY A 154 -16.40 7.75 5.23
N LEU A 155 -17.16 8.85 5.07
CA LEU A 155 -18.63 8.85 5.03
C LEU A 155 -19.21 8.52 3.64
N GLU A 156 -18.40 8.54 2.59
CA GLU A 156 -18.83 8.20 1.22
C GLU A 156 -19.42 6.77 1.16
N LYS A 157 -20.39 6.56 0.26
CA LYS A 157 -21.02 5.25 0.08
C LYS A 157 -19.94 4.21 -0.29
N VAL A 158 -19.87 3.14 0.50
CA VAL A 158 -18.91 2.07 0.26
C VAL A 158 -19.51 1.05 -0.72
N PRO A 159 -18.89 0.84 -1.92
CA PRO A 159 -19.30 -0.24 -2.80
C PRO A 159 -18.83 -1.59 -2.24
N VAL A 160 -19.60 -2.64 -2.51
CA VAL A 160 -19.27 -4.04 -2.17
C VAL A 160 -19.10 -4.90 -3.44
N PRO A 161 -18.57 -6.14 -3.35
CA PRO A 161 -18.35 -6.98 -4.53
C PRO A 161 -19.60 -7.13 -5.39
N GLY A 162 -19.46 -6.91 -6.69
CA GLY A 162 -20.56 -6.94 -7.67
C GLY A 162 -21.22 -5.58 -7.94
N GLU A 163 -20.98 -4.56 -7.11
CA GLU A 163 -21.47 -3.19 -7.37
C GLU A 163 -20.51 -2.40 -8.25
N SER A 164 -21.08 -1.44 -9.00
CA SER A 164 -20.29 -0.46 -9.75
C SER A 164 -19.39 0.35 -8.81
N GLY A 165 -18.11 0.47 -9.17
CA GLY A 165 -17.10 1.17 -8.38
C GLY A 165 -16.35 0.30 -7.37
N PHE A 166 -16.67 -1.00 -7.23
CA PHE A 166 -15.85 -1.90 -6.44
C PHE A 166 -14.49 -2.16 -7.12
N PRO A 167 -13.35 -1.87 -6.45
CA PRO A 167 -12.05 -1.78 -7.12
C PRO A 167 -11.33 -3.12 -7.34
N PHE A 168 -11.84 -4.22 -6.78
CA PHE A 168 -11.15 -5.51 -6.76
C PHE A 168 -11.94 -6.63 -7.47
N PRO A 169 -11.79 -6.80 -8.79
CA PRO A 169 -12.44 -7.89 -9.50
C PRO A 169 -11.89 -9.24 -9.03
N GLY A 170 -12.77 -10.16 -8.62
CA GLY A 170 -12.43 -11.54 -8.26
C GLY A 170 -11.72 -11.74 -6.91
N LEU A 171 -11.31 -10.68 -6.22
CA LEU A 171 -10.64 -10.79 -4.90
C LEU A 171 -11.59 -11.28 -3.80
N PHE A 172 -12.83 -10.79 -3.85
CA PHE A 172 -13.88 -11.12 -2.91
C PHE A 172 -15.02 -11.84 -3.65
N PRO A 173 -15.52 -12.96 -3.11
CA PRO A 173 -16.78 -13.56 -3.53
C PRO A 173 -17.91 -12.53 -3.63
N LEU A 174 -18.86 -12.76 -4.53
CA LEU A 174 -20.10 -11.98 -4.55
C LEU A 174 -20.93 -12.26 -3.30
N PRO A 175 -21.65 -11.26 -2.76
CA PRO A 175 -22.56 -11.48 -1.64
C PRO A 175 -23.65 -12.48 -2.04
N GLN A 176 -23.91 -13.46 -1.17
CA GLN A 176 -24.97 -14.46 -1.34
C GLN A 176 -26.35 -13.91 -0.98
N SER A 177 -26.39 -12.82 -0.21
CA SER A 177 -27.63 -12.16 0.20
C SER A 177 -27.45 -10.65 0.38
N GLN A 178 -28.54 -9.89 0.34
CA GLN A 178 -28.51 -8.46 0.66
C GLN A 178 -28.03 -8.19 2.09
N LYS A 179 -28.37 -9.07 3.04
CA LYS A 179 -27.92 -8.98 4.43
C LYS A 179 -26.39 -9.10 4.54
N GLU A 180 -25.78 -10.02 3.79
CA GLU A 180 -24.32 -10.16 3.74
C GLU A 180 -23.66 -8.93 3.09
N ALA A 181 -24.25 -8.42 2.00
CA ALA A 181 -23.78 -7.21 1.34
C ALA A 181 -23.80 -6.00 2.29
N GLU A 182 -24.88 -5.82 3.06
CA GLU A 182 -25.00 -4.78 4.07
C GLU A 182 -24.03 -4.96 5.25
N LEU A 183 -23.85 -6.21 5.71
CA LEU A 183 -22.89 -6.53 6.76
C LEU A 183 -21.47 -6.11 6.35
N LEU A 184 -21.02 -6.52 5.16
CA LEU A 184 -19.72 -6.12 4.63
C LEU A 184 -19.64 -4.60 4.45
N ARG A 185 -20.67 -3.98 3.85
CA ARG A 185 -20.70 -2.53 3.62
C ARG A 185 -20.51 -1.74 4.91
N ASN A 186 -21.22 -2.15 5.97
CA ASN A 186 -21.15 -1.50 7.27
C ASN A 186 -19.79 -1.72 7.94
N TYR A 187 -19.22 -2.92 7.83
CA TYR A 187 -17.87 -3.21 8.33
C TYR A 187 -16.81 -2.36 7.62
N LEU A 188 -16.84 -2.33 6.28
CA LEU A 188 -15.91 -1.54 5.48
C LEU A 188 -16.10 -0.03 5.69
N LYS A 189 -17.31 0.43 5.99
CA LYS A 189 -17.54 1.83 6.38
C LYS A 189 -16.86 2.15 7.72
N GLN A 190 -17.09 1.31 8.74
CA GLN A 190 -16.48 1.48 10.06
C GLN A 190 -14.94 1.50 9.98
N ILE A 191 -14.34 0.56 9.24
CA ILE A 191 -12.89 0.48 9.12
C ILE A 191 -12.29 1.66 8.34
N ARG A 192 -13.01 2.22 7.36
CA ARG A 192 -12.59 3.42 6.61
C ARG A 192 -12.56 4.65 7.48
N GLU A 193 -13.59 4.87 8.28
CA GLU A 193 -13.65 6.01 9.19
C GLU A 193 -12.53 5.91 10.25
N GLU A 194 -12.30 4.72 10.80
CA GLU A 194 -11.22 4.47 11.77
C GLU A 194 -9.83 4.70 11.13
N THR A 195 -9.61 4.13 9.94
CA THR A 195 -8.38 4.33 9.17
C THR A 195 -8.16 5.81 8.85
N SER A 196 -9.21 6.54 8.51
CA SER A 196 -9.13 7.98 8.21
C SER A 196 -8.65 8.79 9.41
N GLY A 197 -9.21 8.53 10.59
CA GLY A 197 -8.80 9.18 11.83
C GLY A 197 -7.33 8.92 12.15
N ARG A 198 -6.91 7.65 12.10
CA ARG A 198 -5.52 7.27 12.39
C ARG A 198 -4.53 7.75 11.34
N LEU A 199 -4.91 7.76 10.06
CA LEU A 199 -4.04 8.20 8.98
C LEU A 199 -3.68 9.69 9.08
N LEU A 200 -4.57 10.55 9.60
CA LEU A 200 -4.25 11.97 9.81
C LEU A 200 -3.01 12.16 10.69
N SER A 201 -2.86 11.33 11.73
CA SER A 201 -1.75 11.42 12.68
C SER A 201 -0.38 11.18 12.04
N VAL A 202 -0.32 10.44 10.93
CA VAL A 202 0.92 10.17 10.19
C VAL A 202 1.07 11.07 8.95
N ALA A 203 -0.05 11.47 8.35
CA ALA A 203 -0.09 12.34 7.17
C ALA A 203 0.18 13.81 7.49
N TYR A 204 -0.03 14.24 8.75
CA TYR A 204 0.30 15.57 9.23
C TYR A 204 1.29 15.50 10.40
N ARG A 205 2.14 16.53 10.53
CA ARG A 205 3.01 16.68 11.69
C ARG A 205 2.24 17.26 12.87
N PRO A 206 2.76 17.17 14.11
CA PRO A 206 2.15 17.80 15.28
C PRO A 206 1.92 19.32 15.13
N ASN A 207 2.73 20.00 14.32
CA ASN A 207 2.55 21.43 14.01
C ASN A 207 1.49 21.72 12.93
N GLY A 208 0.70 20.72 12.53
CA GLY A 208 -0.38 20.83 11.54
C GLY A 208 0.08 20.91 10.08
N THR A 209 1.39 20.82 9.80
CA THR A 209 1.91 20.85 8.43
C THR A 209 1.87 19.48 7.75
N PRO A 210 1.64 19.41 6.43
CA PRO A 210 1.61 18.15 5.70
C PRO A 210 2.94 17.37 5.75
N ASN A 211 2.86 16.06 5.98
CA ASN A 211 4.02 15.18 6.01
C ASN A 211 4.38 14.70 4.59
N LYS A 212 5.33 15.39 3.96
CA LYS A 212 5.80 15.05 2.60
C LYS A 212 6.23 13.60 2.42
N TRP A 213 6.70 12.92 3.47
CA TRP A 213 7.13 11.52 3.38
C TRP A 213 5.98 10.55 3.24
N TRP A 214 4.78 10.92 3.70
CA TRP A 214 3.56 10.17 3.48
C TRP A 214 2.83 10.63 2.21
N LEU A 215 2.69 11.93 2.00
CA LEU A 215 1.98 12.46 0.83
C LEU A 215 2.71 12.20 -0.50
N ALA A 216 4.02 11.93 -0.49
CA ALA A 216 4.74 11.50 -1.69
C ALA A 216 4.15 10.21 -2.32
N PHE A 217 3.44 9.39 -1.55
CA PHE A 217 2.79 8.18 -2.04
C PHE A 217 1.44 8.41 -2.72
N ALA A 218 0.86 9.61 -2.64
CA ALA A 218 -0.43 9.95 -3.26
C ALA A 218 -0.46 9.76 -4.78
N LYS A 219 0.70 9.88 -5.46
CA LYS A 219 0.81 9.70 -6.92
C LYS A 219 1.04 8.24 -7.34
N ARG A 220 1.23 7.33 -6.38
CA ARG A 220 1.40 5.90 -6.66
C ARG A 220 0.04 5.25 -6.82
N LYS A 221 -0.01 4.21 -7.65
CA LYS A 221 -1.18 3.35 -7.80
C LYS A 221 -0.86 1.99 -7.19
N PHE A 222 -1.65 1.57 -6.20
CA PHE A 222 -1.57 0.22 -5.67
C PHE A 222 -2.27 -0.76 -6.62
N MET A 223 -1.64 -1.90 -6.93
CA MET A 223 -2.17 -2.93 -7.85
C MET A 223 -2.65 -2.42 -9.22
N ASN A 224 -2.10 -1.29 -9.70
CA ASN A 224 -2.57 -0.57 -10.90
C ASN A 224 -4.07 -0.17 -10.87
N ILE A 225 -4.71 -0.20 -9.70
CA ILE A 225 -6.08 0.23 -9.53
C ILE A 225 -6.13 1.74 -9.74
N ILE A 226 -7.06 2.18 -10.58
CA ILE A 226 -7.32 3.60 -10.78
C ILE A 226 -8.09 4.08 -9.56
N VAL A 227 -7.44 4.91 -8.76
CA VAL A 227 -8.10 5.66 -7.68
C VAL A 227 -9.06 6.67 -8.34
N PRO A 228 -10.37 6.59 -8.05
CA PRO A 228 -11.34 7.56 -8.54
C PRO A 228 -11.14 8.96 -7.94
#